data_AF-A0A2S7IJJ1-F1
#
_entry.id   AF-A0A2S7IJJ1-F1
#
_cell.length_a   1.000
_cell.length_b   1.000
_cell.length_c   1.000
_cell.angle_alpha   90.00
_cell.angle_beta   90.00
_cell.angle_gamma   90.00
#
_symmetry.space_group_name_H-M   'P 1'
#
loop_
_entity.id
_entity.type
_entity.pdbx_description
1 polymer ?
#
loop_
_entity_poly.entity_id
_entity_poly.type
_entity_poly.pdbx_seq_one_letter_code
_entity_poly.pdbx_strand_id
1 'polypeptide(L)' 'MNIYVIAGPPGVGKSTNAVNFIPEHVPIIDQDLAGYQYKKQGFSDYKDLASVSANQKIRSQLFASEDFALELNLGLQSH' A
#
# COMPACT_ATOMS: atom_id res chain seq x y z
N MET A 1 9.13 3.28 -15.79
CA MET A 1 8.22 2.42 -15.03
C MET A 1 9.02 1.43 -14.21
N ASN A 2 9.17 1.76 -12.94
CA ASN A 2 9.68 0.90 -11.88
C ASN A 2 8.55 0.65 -10.88
N ILE A 3 8.47 -0.60 -10.41
CA ILE A 3 7.56 -0.96 -9.32
C ILE A 3 8.42 -1.25 -8.10
N TYR A 4 8.28 -0.44 -7.06
CA TYR A 4 8.99 -0.62 -5.81
C TYR A 4 8.12 -1.44 -4.85
N VAL A 5 8.75 -2.30 -4.07
CA VAL A 5 8.05 -3.11 -3.07
C VAL A 5 8.73 -2.94 -1.73
N ILE A 6 7.94 -2.54 -0.73
CA ILE A 6 8.33 -2.57 0.67
C ILE A 6 7.46 -3.60 1.36
N ALA A 7 8.10 -4.68 1.78
CA ALA A 7 7.42 -5.82 2.38
C ALA A 7 8.12 -6.27 3.66
N GLY A 8 7.35 -6.80 4.59
CA GLY A 8 7.86 -7.25 5.89
C GLY A 8 6.76 -7.51 6.90
N PRO A 9 7.10 -8.12 8.06
CA PRO A 9 6.11 -8.44 9.09
C PRO A 9 5.48 -7.17 9.68
N PRO A 10 4.32 -7.29 10.35
CA PRO A 10 3.72 -6.19 11.08
C PRO A 10 4.70 -5.61 12.11
N GLY A 11 4.73 -4.28 12.25
CA GLY A 11 5.57 -3.60 13.26
C GLY A 11 7.05 -3.44 12.93
N VAL A 12 7.56 -3.95 11.80
CA VAL A 12 9.00 -3.82 11.42
C VAL A 12 9.41 -2.39 10.99
N GLY A 13 8.47 -1.44 10.95
CA GLY A 13 8.74 -0.05 10.56
C GLY A 13 8.78 0.19 9.06
N LYS A 14 7.98 -0.53 8.26
CA LYS A 14 7.86 -0.33 6.79
C LYS A 14 7.55 1.12 6.43
N SER A 15 6.41 1.64 6.90
CA SER A 15 5.95 2.99 6.57
C SER A 15 6.91 4.08 7.09
N THR A 16 7.62 3.81 8.19
CA THR A 16 8.62 4.72 8.77
C THR A 16 9.90 4.76 7.94
N ASN A 17 10.37 3.62 7.46
CA ASN A 17 11.62 3.53 6.69
C ASN A 17 11.42 3.67 5.19
N ALA A 18 10.17 3.68 4.72
CA ALA A 18 9.85 3.74 3.30
C ALA A 18 10.51 4.90 2.56
N VAL A 19 10.59 6.05 3.22
CA VAL A 19 11.25 7.28 2.72
C VAL A 19 12.74 7.10 2.42
N ASN A 20 13.40 6.09 3.01
CA ASN A 20 14.81 5.81 2.79
C ASN A 20 15.06 4.89 1.57
N PHE A 21 14.02 4.22 1.07
CA PHE A 21 14.13 3.18 0.05
C PHE A 21 13.32 3.47 -1.21
N ILE A 22 12.33 4.35 -1.13
CA ILE A 22 11.48 4.77 -2.24
C ILE A 22 11.80 6.24 -2.57
N PRO A 23 11.98 6.60 -3.85
CA PRO A 23 12.17 8.00 -4.24
C PRO A 23 11.00 8.88 -3.79
N GLU A 24 11.27 10.10 -3.31
CA GLU A 24 10.25 10.98 -2.70
C GLU A 24 9.03 11.29 -3.58
N HIS A 25 9.19 11.25 -4.90
CA HIS A 25 8.12 11.54 -5.87
C HIS A 25 7.31 10.30 -6.27
N VAL A 26 7.69 9.11 -5.80
CA VAL A 26 7.03 7.85 -6.15
C VAL A 26 5.90 7.60 -5.15
N PRO A 27 4.62 7.58 -5.60
CA PRO A 27 3.49 7.35 -4.71
C PRO A 27 3.54 5.95 -4.11
N ILE A 28 3.25 5.85 -2.80
CA ILE A 28 3.14 4.59 -2.08
C ILE A 28 1.67 4.19 -1.98
N ILE A 29 1.34 3.02 -2.52
CA ILE A 29 0.03 2.39 -2.41
C ILE A 29 0.07 1.43 -1.22
N ASP A 30 -0.63 1.81 -0.16
CA ASP A 30 -0.80 1.02 1.07
C ASP A 30 -2.29 0.71 1.27
N GLN A 31 -2.66 -0.56 1.09
CA GLN A 31 -4.03 -1.03 1.24
C GLN A 31 -4.47 -1.03 2.71
N ASP A 32 -3.57 -1.30 3.65
CA ASP A 32 -3.90 -1.35 5.07
C ASP A 32 -4.16 0.05 5.61
N LEU A 33 -3.38 1.04 5.17
CA LEU A 33 -3.65 2.45 5.44
C LEU A 33 -5.00 2.89 4.86
N ALA A 34 -5.30 2.51 3.61
CA ALA A 34 -6.59 2.80 3.00
C ALA A 34 -7.76 2.17 3.80
N GLY A 35 -7.63 0.91 4.20
CA GLY A 35 -8.63 0.22 5.02
C GLY A 35 -8.82 0.87 6.39
N TYR A 36 -7.73 1.32 7.02
CA TYR A 36 -7.79 2.08 8.25
C TYR A 36 -8.52 3.42 8.09
N GLN A 37 -8.28 4.14 7.00
CA GLN A 37 -8.97 5.40 6.69
C GLN A 37 -10.47 5.19 6.44
N TYR A 38 -10.86 4.19 5.65
CA TYR A 38 -12.27 3.88 5.43
C TYR A 38 -12.97 3.43 6.72
N LYS A 39 -12.29 2.62 7.55
CA LYS A 39 -12.82 2.25 8.87
C LYS A 39 -13.06 3.48 9.75
N LYS A 40 -12.13 4.44 9.76
CA LYS A 40 -12.28 5.70 10.49
C LYS A 40 -13.44 6.55 9.99
N GLN A 41 -13.74 6.48 8.69
CA GLN A 41 -14.85 7.19 8.06
C GLN A 41 -16.21 6.52 8.29
N GLY A 42 -16.24 5.36 8.97
CA GLY A 42 -17.47 4.66 9.33
C GLY A 42 -17.97 3.65 8.30
N PHE A 43 -17.18 3.34 7.26
CA PHE A 43 -17.54 2.32 6.29
C PHE A 43 -17.45 0.92 6.91
N SER A 44 -18.51 0.14 6.82
CA SER A 44 -18.56 -1.24 7.30
C SER A 44 -17.79 -2.22 6.41
N ASP A 45 -17.73 -1.91 5.12
CA ASP A 45 -17.07 -2.62 4.02
C ASP A 45 -15.65 -2.07 3.74
N TYR A 46 -15.03 -1.44 4.74
CA TYR A 46 -13.73 -0.76 4.63
C TYR A 46 -12.61 -1.59 3.98
N LYS A 47 -12.60 -2.92 4.17
CA LYS A 47 -11.60 -3.81 3.55
C LYS A 47 -11.80 -3.94 2.05
N ASP A 48 -13.05 -4.05 1.62
CA ASP A 48 -13.40 -4.18 0.21
C ASP A 48 -13.14 -2.86 -0.52
N LEU A 49 -13.53 -1.73 0.09
CA LEU A 49 -13.22 -0.39 -0.42
C LEU A 49 -11.71 -0.15 -0.55
N ALA A 50 -10.93 -0.59 0.45
CA ALA A 50 -9.47 -0.51 0.37
C ALA A 50 -8.90 -1.34 -0.77
N SER A 51 -9.37 -2.57 -0.95
CA SER A 51 -8.96 -3.45 -2.05
C SER A 51 -9.32 -2.86 -3.42
N VAL A 52 -10.55 -2.36 -3.59
CA VAL A 52 -11.00 -1.73 -4.85
C VAL A 52 -10.18 -0.49 -5.16
N SER A 53 -10.01 0.41 -4.18
CA SER A 53 -9.27 1.66 -4.38
C SER A 53 -7.76 1.43 -4.65
N ALA A 54 -7.13 0.49 -3.95
CA ALA A 54 -5.73 0.11 -4.20
C ALA A 54 -5.57 -0.46 -5.62
N ASN A 55 -6.44 -1.40 -6.03
CA ASN A 55 -6.41 -1.97 -7.37
C ASN A 55 -6.65 -0.94 -8.47
N GLN A 56 -7.54 0.03 -8.25
CA GLN A 56 -7.76 1.13 -9.19
C GLN A 56 -6.51 2.01 -9.34
N LYS A 57 -5.83 2.36 -8.23
CA LYS A 57 -4.58 3.12 -8.26
C LYS A 57 -3.48 2.36 -9.00
N ILE A 58 -3.29 1.08 -8.68
CA ILE A 58 -2.31 0.22 -9.36
C ILE A 58 -2.57 0.19 -10.87
N ARG A 59 -3.84 -0.05 -11.27
CA ARG A 59 -4.20 -0.04 -12.70
C ARG A 59 -3.91 1.31 -13.35
N SER A 60 -4.28 2.42 -12.71
CA SER A 60 -4.02 3.76 -13.24
C SER A 60 -2.53 4.01 -13.48
N GLN A 61 -1.68 3.64 -12.51
CA GLN A 61 -0.23 3.78 -12.59
C GLN A 61 0.37 2.92 -13.71
N LEU A 62 -0.09 1.67 -13.81
CA LEU A 62 0.32 0.77 -14.89
C LEU A 62 -0.08 1.28 -16.28
N PHE A 63 -1.31 1.79 -16.44
CA PHE A 63 -1.76 2.38 -17.72
C PHE A 63 -0.98 3.65 -18.08
N ALA A 64 -0.61 4.46 -17.09
CA ALA A 64 0.18 5.67 -17.28
C ALA A 64 1.69 5.40 -17.48
N SER A 65 2.14 4.15 -17.27
CA SER A 65 3.58 3.80 -17.23
C SER A 65 4.39 4.59 -16.19
N GLU A 66 3.72 4.99 -15.11
CA GLU A 66 4.30 5.77 -14.01
C GLU A 66 4.93 4.86 -12.96
N ASP A 67 5.94 5.39 -12.27
CA ASP A 67 6.61 4.69 -11.17
C ASP A 67 5.71 4.73 -9.92
N PHE A 68 5.59 3.61 -9.21
CA PHE A 68 4.84 3.53 -7.95
C PHE A 68 5.45 2.50 -7.00
N ALA A 69 5.10 2.62 -5.73
CA ALA A 69 5.51 1.68 -4.70
C ALA A 69 4.30 0.95 -4.08
N LEU A 70 4.53 -0.27 -3.64
CA LEU A 70 3.56 -1.08 -2.88
C LEU A 70 4.09 -1.33 -1.46
N GLU A 71 3.29 -1.03 -0.45
CA GLU A 71 3.54 -1.50 0.92
C GLU A 71 2.75 -2.79 1.19
N LEU A 72 3.46 -3.86 1.57
CA LEU A 72 2.88 -5.18 1.79
C LEU A 72 3.16 -5.68 3.20
N ASN A 73 2.10 -6.04 3.92
CA ASN A 73 2.21 -6.80 5.17
C ASN A 73 2.29 -8.30 4.86
N LEU A 74 3.41 -8.94 5.18
CA LEU A 74 3.63 -10.37 4.91
C LEU A 74 3.02 -11.30 5.98
N GLY A 75 2.25 -10.74 6.92
CA GLY A 75 1.72 -11.47 8.08
C GLY A 75 2.83 -11.92 9.04
N LEU A 76 2.43 -12.70 10.04
CA LEU A 76 3.34 -13.53 10.83
C LEU A 76 3.31 -14.93 10.22
N GLN A 77 4.45 -15.63 10.17
CA GLN A 77 4.41 -17.06 9.88
C GLN A 77 3.56 -17.75 10.96
N SER A 78 2.36 -18.19 10.59
CA SER A 78 1.60 -19.13 11.39
C SER A 78 2.33 -20.47 11.32
N HIS A 79 3.16 -20.77 12.32
CA HIS A 79 3.63 -22.12 12.61
C HIS A 79 2.75 -22.71 13.70
#